data_AF-X0VJ59-F1
#
_entry.id   AF-X0VJ59-F1
#
_cell.length_a   1.000
_cell.length_b   1.000
_cell.length_c   1.000
_cell.angle_alpha   90.00
_cell.angle_beta   90.00
_cell.angle_gamma   90.00
#
_symmetry.space_group_name_H-M   'P 1'
#
loop_
_entity.id
_entity.type
_entity.pdbx_description
1 polymer ?
#
loop_
_entity_poly.entity_id
_entity_poly.type
_entity_poly.pdbx_seq_one_letter_code
_entity_poly.pdbx_strand_id
1 'polypeptide(L)'
;IELLRDQGIPMNPNSPMLYERLGWIIFHKIGEQDDSAHFFYKQTFGLYMHEVLGGSGDEEALEEFVAAPRTLEELLKGEQVKRLYDECLAQGFDIVERFYDWDVRRSSVPAAVAGILKREHNAAPLHKVEVYARAKRLREECKLDPVRMLALRERYGPFDWRSPYPNAIYWASMGLEVLDALERRTFDTVEEFNLPEPQKGRFRDGLPDDEKFYEYQRVSLKRVIYGSMQSLVTHGRLLFDAKRQAAA
;
A
#
# COMPACT_ATOMS: atom_id res chain seq x y z
N ILE A 1 13.27 2.14 0.43
CA ILE A 1 11.87 1.80 0.83
C ILE A 1 11.82 0.37 1.34
N GLU A 2 12.22 -0.62 0.54
CA GLU A 2 12.24 -2.05 0.90
C GLU A 2 12.93 -2.36 2.23
N LEU A 3 14.11 -1.77 2.48
CA LEU A 3 14.82 -1.99 3.75
C LEU A 3 13.96 -1.65 4.99
N LEU A 4 13.21 -0.54 4.97
CA LEU A 4 12.34 -0.18 6.10
C LEU A 4 11.06 -1.00 6.08
N ARG A 5 10.40 -1.11 4.92
CA ARG A 5 9.09 -1.75 4.78
C ARG A 5 9.14 -3.26 5.04
N ASP A 6 10.14 -3.94 4.46
CA ASP A 6 10.18 -5.40 4.38
C ASP A 6 11.09 -6.03 5.43
N GLN A 7 12.00 -5.25 6.04
CA GLN A 7 12.92 -5.76 7.08
C GLN A 7 12.78 -4.98 8.38
N GLY A 8 12.96 -3.65 8.34
CA GLY A 8 12.97 -2.80 9.53
C GLY A 8 11.68 -2.89 10.36
N ILE A 9 10.52 -2.66 9.73
CA ILE A 9 9.21 -2.71 10.38
C ILE A 9 8.91 -4.13 10.90
N PRO A 10 9.04 -5.21 10.10
CA PRO A 10 8.82 -6.56 10.61
C PRO A 10 9.69 -6.95 11.81
N MET A 11 10.94 -6.47 11.87
CA MET A 11 11.83 -6.72 13.01
C MET A 11 11.47 -5.86 14.24
N ASN A 12 10.85 -4.70 14.05
CA ASN A 12 10.52 -3.76 15.12
C ASN A 12 9.11 -3.15 14.92
N PRO A 13 8.04 -3.96 14.93
CA PRO A 13 6.70 -3.52 14.52
C PRO A 13 6.08 -2.52 15.49
N ASN A 14 6.57 -2.47 16.73
CA ASN A 14 6.11 -1.56 17.76
C ASN A 14 6.82 -0.19 17.73
N SER A 15 7.69 0.06 16.74
CA SER A 15 8.43 1.33 16.63
C SER A 15 7.69 2.30 15.69
N PRO A 16 6.92 3.27 16.23
CA PRO A 16 6.16 4.23 15.42
C PRO A 16 7.07 5.09 14.53
N MET A 17 8.32 5.29 14.95
CA MET A 17 9.33 6.01 14.17
C MET A 17 9.61 5.36 12.82
N LEU A 18 9.58 4.02 12.71
CA LEU A 18 9.86 3.35 11.43
C LEU A 18 8.77 3.61 10.39
N TYR A 19 7.51 3.63 10.82
CA TYR A 19 6.36 3.98 10.00
C TYR A 19 6.42 5.45 9.58
N GLU A 20 6.78 6.33 10.50
CA GLU A 20 6.98 7.75 10.21
C GLU A 20 8.09 7.98 9.19
N ARG A 21 9.27 7.37 9.37
CA ARG A 21 10.39 7.47 8.42
C ARG A 21 10.03 6.93 7.05
N LEU A 22 9.28 5.82 6.97
CA LEU A 22 8.82 5.28 5.70
C LEU A 22 7.84 6.24 5.00
N GLY A 23 6.84 6.74 5.72
CA GLY A 23 5.91 7.75 5.20
C GLY A 23 6.63 9.03 4.76
N TRP A 24 7.57 9.53 5.55
CA TRP A 24 8.38 10.70 5.24
C TRP A 24 9.24 10.51 4.00
N ILE A 25 9.87 9.36 3.79
CA ILE A 25 10.66 9.09 2.58
C ILE A 25 9.75 9.11 1.34
N ILE A 26 8.58 8.47 1.41
CA ILE A 26 7.63 8.47 0.29
C ILE A 26 7.16 9.90 0.00
N PHE A 27 6.76 10.64 1.03
CA PHE A 27 6.33 12.03 0.90
C PHE A 27 7.44 12.93 0.34
N HIS A 28 8.59 12.98 0.99
CA HIS A 28 9.62 13.99 0.72
C HIS A 28 10.56 13.63 -0.43
N LYS A 29 10.89 12.34 -0.63
CA LYS A 29 11.83 11.94 -1.70
C LYS A 29 11.13 11.61 -3.01
N ILE A 30 9.90 11.09 -2.94
CA ILE A 30 9.12 10.78 -4.14
C ILE A 30 8.11 11.89 -4.41
N GLY A 31 7.34 12.31 -3.41
CA GLY A 31 6.27 13.31 -3.59
C GLY A 31 6.77 14.74 -3.78
N GLU A 32 7.68 15.23 -2.96
CA GLU A 32 8.12 16.63 -3.03
C GLU A 32 9.12 16.92 -4.16
N GLN A 33 9.40 18.20 -4.38
CA GLN A 33 10.20 18.69 -5.53
C GLN A 33 11.67 18.95 -5.19
N ASP A 34 12.05 18.83 -3.92
CA ASP A 34 13.39 19.19 -3.42
C ASP A 34 14.49 18.26 -3.95
N ASP A 35 14.15 17.03 -4.35
CA ASP A 35 15.11 16.08 -4.91
C ASP A 35 15.18 16.24 -6.44
N SER A 36 16.37 16.37 -7.02
CA SER A 36 16.52 16.56 -8.47
C SER A 36 15.99 15.38 -9.30
N ALA A 37 15.91 14.19 -8.71
CA ALA A 37 15.39 12.99 -9.37
C ALA A 37 13.89 12.73 -9.08
N HIS A 38 13.17 13.66 -8.43
CA HIS A 38 11.79 13.42 -8.01
C HIS A 38 10.85 13.04 -9.17
N PHE A 39 11.00 13.63 -10.36
CA PHE A 39 10.18 13.25 -11.53
C PHE A 39 10.35 11.78 -11.91
N PHE A 40 11.59 11.29 -11.93
CA PHE A 40 11.89 9.89 -12.21
C PHE A 40 11.27 8.97 -11.15
N TYR A 41 11.36 9.35 -9.86
CA TYR A 41 10.76 8.58 -8.79
C TYR A 41 9.23 8.56 -8.86
N LYS A 42 8.57 9.70 -9.11
CA LYS A 42 7.11 9.79 -9.27
C LYS A 42 6.62 8.94 -10.43
N GLN A 43 7.30 9.04 -11.58
CA GLN A 43 6.94 8.26 -12.76
C GLN A 43 7.09 6.77 -12.49
N THR A 44 8.24 6.34 -11.96
CA THR A 44 8.50 4.93 -11.65
C THR A 44 7.51 4.39 -10.62
N PHE A 45 7.27 5.16 -9.55
CA PHE A 45 6.32 4.80 -8.51
C PHE A 45 4.89 4.69 -9.05
N GLY A 46 4.46 5.68 -9.84
CA GLY A 46 3.14 5.70 -10.43
C GLY A 46 2.91 4.55 -11.42
N LEU A 47 3.90 4.25 -12.26
CA LEU A 47 3.87 3.10 -13.18
C LEU A 47 3.78 1.77 -12.44
N TYR A 48 4.59 1.61 -11.40
CA TYR A 48 4.58 0.42 -10.55
C TYR A 48 3.21 0.23 -9.87
N MET A 49 2.69 1.28 -9.23
CA MET A 49 1.39 1.21 -8.57
C MET A 49 0.24 1.04 -9.57
N HIS A 50 0.34 1.62 -10.77
CA HIS A 50 -0.63 1.38 -11.83
C HIS A 50 -0.62 -0.08 -12.29
N GLU A 51 0.56 -0.68 -12.44
CA GLU A 51 0.70 -2.11 -12.73
C GLU A 51 0.10 -2.96 -11.62
N VAL A 52 0.32 -2.64 -10.34
CA VAL A 52 -0.24 -3.41 -9.22
C VAL A 52 -1.77 -3.27 -9.16
N LEU A 53 -2.28 -2.05 -9.25
CA LEU A 53 -3.70 -1.74 -9.06
C LEU A 53 -4.56 -1.99 -10.31
N GLY A 54 -3.96 -2.06 -11.50
CA GLY A 54 -4.69 -2.13 -12.77
C GLY A 54 -5.37 -0.82 -13.17
N GLY A 55 -5.07 0.27 -12.48
CA GLY A 55 -5.80 1.54 -12.57
C GLY A 55 -5.30 2.53 -11.53
N SER A 56 -6.15 3.48 -11.13
CA SER A 56 -5.88 4.42 -10.04
C SER A 56 -6.10 3.85 -8.64
N GLY A 57 -6.68 2.64 -8.53
CA GLY A 57 -7.16 2.09 -7.26
C GLY A 57 -8.36 2.88 -6.75
N ASP A 58 -9.38 3.05 -7.59
CA ASP A 58 -10.63 3.67 -7.17
C ASP A 58 -11.42 2.79 -6.19
N GLU A 59 -12.57 3.29 -5.74
CA GLU A 59 -13.40 2.61 -4.75
C GLU A 59 -13.80 1.22 -5.19
N GLU A 60 -14.32 1.10 -6.42
CA GLU A 60 -14.77 -0.17 -7.00
C GLU A 60 -13.64 -1.20 -7.03
N ALA A 61 -12.45 -0.82 -7.51
CA ALA A 61 -11.30 -1.74 -7.53
C ALA A 61 -10.86 -2.14 -6.11
N LEU A 62 -10.86 -1.21 -5.14
CA LEU A 62 -10.48 -1.54 -3.76
C LEU A 62 -11.51 -2.44 -3.08
N GLU A 63 -12.80 -2.25 -3.34
CA GLU A 63 -13.88 -3.11 -2.84
C GLU A 63 -13.72 -4.54 -3.37
N GLU A 64 -13.39 -4.69 -4.66
CA GLU A 64 -13.04 -5.99 -5.24
C GLU A 64 -11.81 -6.61 -4.56
N PHE A 65 -10.77 -5.82 -4.28
CA PHE A 65 -9.57 -6.32 -3.59
C PHE A 65 -9.83 -6.72 -2.13
N VAL A 66 -10.79 -6.06 -1.46
CA VAL A 66 -11.26 -6.44 -0.12
C VAL A 66 -12.03 -7.76 -0.17
N ALA A 67 -12.92 -7.92 -1.16
CA ALA A 67 -13.71 -9.13 -1.36
C ALA A 67 -12.88 -10.31 -1.93
N ALA A 68 -11.69 -10.02 -2.47
CA ALA A 68 -10.82 -11.01 -3.05
C ALA A 68 -10.44 -12.11 -2.04
N PRO A 69 -10.43 -13.40 -2.46
CA PRO A 69 -9.93 -14.50 -1.65
C PRO A 69 -8.54 -14.21 -1.07
N ARG A 70 -8.26 -14.73 0.13
CA ARG A 70 -6.96 -14.56 0.79
C ARG A 70 -6.00 -15.70 0.43
N THR A 71 -6.53 -16.85 0.04
CA THR A 71 -5.74 -18.03 -0.32
C THR A 71 -6.07 -18.56 -1.72
N LEU A 72 -5.12 -19.27 -2.32
CA LEU A 72 -5.32 -19.97 -3.58
C LEU A 72 -6.45 -21.01 -3.46
N GLU A 73 -6.52 -21.70 -2.33
CA GLU A 73 -7.57 -22.70 -2.06
C GLU A 73 -8.96 -22.07 -2.13
N GLU A 74 -9.17 -20.92 -1.49
CA GLU A 74 -10.44 -20.19 -1.54
C GLU A 74 -10.80 -19.75 -2.96
N LEU A 75 -9.82 -19.27 -3.73
CA LEU A 75 -10.01 -18.88 -5.13
C LEU A 75 -10.48 -20.07 -5.98
N LEU A 76 -9.85 -21.23 -5.79
CA LEU A 76 -10.12 -22.46 -6.56
C LEU A 76 -11.43 -23.18 -6.17
N LYS A 77 -12.15 -22.73 -5.13
CA LYS A 77 -13.52 -23.20 -4.86
C LYS A 77 -14.50 -22.82 -5.97
N GLY A 78 -14.21 -21.77 -6.75
CA GLY A 78 -15.02 -21.40 -7.90
C GLY A 78 -14.78 -22.33 -9.09
N GLU A 79 -15.78 -23.12 -9.50
CA GLU A 79 -15.64 -24.12 -10.57
C GLU A 79 -15.08 -23.55 -11.88
N GLN A 80 -15.55 -22.37 -12.30
CA GLN A 80 -15.08 -21.72 -13.53
C GLN A 80 -13.62 -21.26 -13.41
N VAL A 81 -13.21 -20.80 -12.22
CA VAL A 81 -11.83 -20.36 -11.95
C VAL A 81 -10.91 -21.57 -11.92
N LYS A 82 -11.33 -22.65 -11.24
CA LYS A 82 -10.60 -23.91 -11.21
C LYS A 82 -10.41 -24.48 -12.61
N ARG A 83 -11.47 -24.51 -13.44
CA ARG A 83 -11.36 -24.97 -14.84
C ARG A 83 -10.33 -24.14 -15.61
N LEU A 84 -10.41 -22.81 -15.54
CA LEU A 84 -9.46 -21.92 -16.21
C LEU A 84 -8.02 -22.18 -15.74
N TYR A 85 -7.83 -22.32 -14.41
CA TYR A 85 -6.55 -22.61 -13.80
C TYR A 85 -5.97 -23.95 -14.29
N ASP A 86 -6.76 -25.03 -14.23
CA ASP A 86 -6.35 -26.36 -14.68
C ASP A 86 -6.00 -26.39 -16.18
N GLU A 87 -6.77 -25.69 -17.03
CA GLU A 87 -6.49 -25.56 -18.46
C GLU A 87 -5.17 -24.84 -18.74
N CYS A 88 -4.86 -23.76 -18.01
CA CYS A 88 -3.59 -23.05 -18.15
C CYS A 88 -2.42 -23.90 -17.62
N LEU A 89 -2.63 -24.58 -16.49
CA LEU A 89 -1.61 -25.42 -15.86
C LEU A 89 -1.25 -26.64 -16.73
N ALA A 90 -2.24 -27.22 -17.43
CA ALA A 90 -2.01 -28.28 -18.42
C ALA A 90 -1.12 -27.83 -19.59
N GLN A 91 -1.03 -26.52 -19.85
CA GLN A 91 -0.12 -25.92 -20.83
C GLN A 91 1.21 -25.46 -20.19
N GLY A 92 1.47 -25.82 -18.93
CA GLY A 92 2.67 -25.45 -18.18
C GLY A 92 2.70 -24.00 -17.71
N PHE A 93 1.54 -23.35 -17.58
CA PHE A 93 1.44 -21.96 -17.16
C PHE A 93 0.54 -21.78 -15.94
N ASP A 94 1.14 -21.45 -14.79
CA ASP A 94 0.38 -21.05 -13.61
C ASP A 94 -0.11 -19.61 -13.77
N ILE A 95 -1.39 -19.45 -14.13
CA ILE A 95 -2.00 -18.13 -14.36
C ILE A 95 -2.11 -17.27 -13.09
N VAL A 96 -2.14 -17.88 -11.91
CA VAL A 96 -2.24 -17.15 -10.65
C VAL A 96 -0.88 -16.54 -10.28
N GLU A 97 0.17 -17.36 -10.29
CA GLU A 97 1.53 -16.90 -9.96
C GLU A 97 2.14 -16.04 -11.09
N ARG A 98 1.76 -16.29 -12.35
CA ARG A 98 2.29 -15.58 -13.52
C ARG A 98 1.28 -14.62 -14.15
N PHE A 99 0.30 -14.15 -13.39
CA PHE A 99 -0.71 -13.22 -13.88
C PHE A 99 -0.10 -11.97 -14.56
N TYR A 100 0.95 -11.38 -13.98
CA TYR A 100 1.60 -10.19 -14.54
C TYR A 100 2.39 -10.47 -15.83
N ASP A 101 2.79 -11.72 -16.09
CA ASP A 101 3.31 -12.10 -17.40
C ASP A 101 2.22 -11.98 -18.46
N TRP A 102 0.97 -12.28 -18.11
CA TRP A 102 -0.18 -12.08 -18.97
C TRP A 102 -0.62 -10.61 -19.08
N ASP A 103 -0.68 -9.86 -17.98
CA ASP A 103 -1.14 -8.46 -18.03
C ASP A 103 -0.13 -7.55 -18.77
N VAL A 104 1.17 -7.70 -18.47
CA VAL A 104 2.22 -6.76 -18.90
C VAL A 104 3.13 -7.36 -19.96
N ARG A 105 3.60 -8.61 -19.77
CA ARG A 105 4.59 -9.25 -20.64
C ARG A 105 3.97 -10.28 -21.59
N ARG A 106 2.90 -9.90 -22.31
CA ARG A 106 2.08 -10.81 -23.13
C ARG A 106 2.86 -11.70 -24.12
N SER A 107 4.01 -11.22 -24.60
CA SER A 107 4.89 -11.99 -25.48
C SER A 107 5.56 -13.21 -24.81
N SER A 108 5.64 -13.22 -23.48
CA SER A 108 6.19 -14.33 -22.68
C SER A 108 5.17 -15.44 -22.39
N VAL A 109 3.89 -15.22 -22.70
CA VAL A 109 2.82 -16.19 -22.46
C VAL A 109 2.71 -17.15 -23.65
N PRO A 110 2.67 -18.49 -23.43
CA PRO A 110 2.48 -19.45 -24.50
C PRO A 110 1.23 -19.17 -25.33
N ALA A 111 1.31 -19.31 -26.66
CA ALA A 111 0.19 -19.01 -27.55
C ALA A 111 -1.08 -19.82 -27.23
N ALA A 112 -0.93 -21.08 -26.79
CA ALA A 112 -2.04 -21.92 -26.34
C ALA A 112 -2.76 -21.34 -25.12
N VAL A 113 -2.00 -20.85 -24.13
CA VAL A 113 -2.52 -20.19 -22.93
C VAL A 113 -3.21 -18.88 -23.28
N ALA A 114 -2.59 -18.04 -24.12
CA ALA A 114 -3.21 -16.82 -24.60
C ALA A 114 -4.53 -17.09 -25.34
N GLY A 115 -4.62 -18.21 -26.08
CA GLY A 115 -5.85 -18.67 -26.71
C GLY A 115 -6.93 -19.08 -25.71
N ILE A 116 -6.57 -19.74 -24.61
CA ILE A 116 -7.48 -20.10 -23.51
C ILE A 116 -8.01 -18.84 -22.82
N LEU A 117 -7.11 -17.92 -22.45
CA LEU A 117 -7.45 -16.70 -21.71
C LEU A 117 -8.35 -15.74 -22.50
N LYS A 118 -8.23 -15.71 -23.83
CA LYS A 118 -9.03 -14.85 -24.72
C LYS A 118 -10.44 -15.39 -25.02
N ARG A 119 -10.80 -16.59 -24.56
CA ARG A 119 -12.15 -17.14 -24.78
C ARG A 119 -13.16 -16.32 -23.99
N GLU A 120 -14.29 -15.97 -24.61
CA GLU A 120 -15.31 -15.11 -24.01
C GLU A 120 -15.82 -15.65 -22.66
N HIS A 121 -16.10 -16.95 -22.57
CA HIS A 121 -16.54 -17.59 -21.34
C HIS A 121 -15.49 -17.64 -20.23
N ASN A 122 -14.23 -17.28 -20.51
CA ASN A 122 -13.16 -17.17 -19.54
C ASN A 122 -12.95 -15.74 -19.02
N ALA A 123 -13.65 -14.73 -19.56
CA ALA A 123 -13.51 -13.35 -19.11
C ALA A 123 -13.82 -13.16 -17.61
N ALA A 124 -14.95 -13.70 -17.14
CA ALA A 124 -15.35 -13.61 -15.74
C ALA A 124 -14.40 -14.34 -14.77
N PRO A 125 -14.01 -15.62 -14.99
CA PRO A 125 -13.03 -16.27 -14.12
C PRO A 125 -11.63 -15.65 -14.21
N LEU A 126 -11.22 -15.13 -15.39
CA LEU A 126 -9.95 -14.43 -15.55
C LEU A 126 -9.92 -13.14 -14.71
N HIS A 127 -11.01 -12.37 -14.71
CA HIS A 127 -11.12 -11.18 -13.88
C HIS A 127 -11.02 -11.52 -12.38
N LYS A 128 -11.60 -12.64 -11.91
CA LYS A 128 -11.40 -13.11 -10.52
C LYS A 128 -9.94 -13.44 -10.21
N VAL A 129 -9.22 -14.05 -11.15
CA VAL A 129 -7.78 -14.31 -11.02
C VAL A 129 -6.99 -13.00 -10.99
N GLU A 130 -7.33 -12.04 -11.84
CA GLU A 130 -6.75 -10.70 -11.84
C GLU A 130 -6.92 -10.01 -10.48
N VAL A 131 -8.16 -9.91 -9.99
CA VAL A 131 -8.49 -9.30 -8.70
C VAL A 131 -7.70 -9.96 -7.56
N TYR A 132 -7.64 -11.31 -7.56
CA TYR A 132 -6.84 -12.04 -6.59
C TYR A 132 -5.35 -11.72 -6.68
N ALA A 133 -4.75 -11.76 -7.88
CA ALA A 133 -3.33 -11.53 -8.08
C ALA A 133 -2.91 -10.09 -7.74
N ARG A 134 -3.75 -9.11 -8.05
CA ARG A 134 -3.57 -7.70 -7.66
C ARG A 134 -3.66 -7.51 -6.15
N ALA A 135 -4.72 -8.04 -5.54
CA ALA A 135 -4.90 -7.96 -4.09
C ALA A 135 -3.80 -8.69 -3.30
N LYS A 136 -3.34 -9.87 -3.79
CA LYS A 136 -2.20 -10.62 -3.25
C LYS A 136 -0.94 -9.75 -3.29
N ARG A 137 -0.57 -9.21 -4.47
CA ARG A 137 0.62 -8.36 -4.63
C ARG A 137 0.58 -7.10 -3.78
N LEU A 138 -0.58 -6.46 -3.69
CA LEU A 138 -0.77 -5.28 -2.85
C LEU A 138 -0.47 -5.58 -1.37
N ARG A 139 -0.96 -6.71 -0.85
CA ARG A 139 -0.73 -7.14 0.53
C ARG A 139 0.67 -7.66 0.79
N GLU A 140 1.20 -8.48 -0.11
CA GLU A 140 2.43 -9.22 0.09
C GLU A 140 3.68 -8.44 -0.32
N GLU A 141 3.64 -7.70 -1.43
CA GLU A 141 4.80 -6.94 -1.90
C GLU A 141 4.70 -5.48 -1.47
N CYS A 142 3.56 -4.82 -1.70
CA CYS A 142 3.42 -3.41 -1.34
C CYS A 142 3.20 -3.18 0.15
N LYS A 143 2.81 -4.23 0.90
CA LYS A 143 2.40 -4.19 2.31
C LYS A 143 1.27 -3.19 2.57
N LEU A 144 0.36 -3.09 1.60
CA LEU A 144 -0.84 -2.28 1.65
C LEU A 144 -2.06 -3.20 1.76
N ASP A 145 -2.85 -3.00 2.81
CA ASP A 145 -4.12 -3.71 3.01
C ASP A 145 -5.27 -2.92 2.37
N PRO A 146 -6.00 -3.50 1.38
CA PRO A 146 -7.14 -2.85 0.74
C PRO A 146 -8.19 -2.29 1.71
N VAL A 147 -8.45 -2.99 2.83
CA VAL A 147 -9.42 -2.53 3.85
C VAL A 147 -8.99 -1.18 4.43
N ARG A 148 -7.71 -1.05 4.76
CA ARG A 148 -7.12 0.19 5.29
C ARG A 148 -7.07 1.28 4.23
N MET A 149 -6.81 0.92 2.97
CA MET A 149 -6.84 1.87 1.85
C MET A 149 -8.25 2.48 1.69
N LEU A 150 -9.30 1.66 1.72
CA LEU A 150 -10.69 2.13 1.71
C LEU A 150 -11.00 3.04 2.90
N ALA A 151 -10.64 2.63 4.12
CA ALA A 151 -10.88 3.44 5.31
C ALA A 151 -10.19 4.82 5.25
N LEU A 152 -8.98 4.89 4.68
CA LEU A 152 -8.28 6.17 4.49
C LEU A 152 -8.93 7.04 3.41
N ARG A 153 -9.41 6.41 2.33
CA ARG A 153 -10.19 7.10 1.30
C ARG A 153 -11.47 7.71 1.89
N GLU A 154 -12.22 6.95 2.68
CA GLU A 154 -13.43 7.45 3.35
C GLU A 154 -13.13 8.62 4.29
N ARG A 155 -12.01 8.53 5.02
CA ARG A 155 -11.61 9.55 6.00
C ARG A 155 -11.14 10.85 5.37
N TYR A 156 -10.39 10.78 4.27
CA TYR A 156 -9.64 11.92 3.74
C TYR A 156 -10.08 12.37 2.34
N GLY A 157 -10.80 11.51 1.61
CA GLY A 157 -11.30 11.79 0.28
C GLY A 157 -10.78 10.83 -0.79
N PRO A 158 -11.30 10.95 -2.02
CA PRO A 158 -10.92 10.07 -3.12
C PRO A 158 -9.43 10.20 -3.45
N PHE A 159 -8.72 9.08 -3.40
CA PHE A 159 -7.30 9.01 -3.70
C PHE A 159 -7.03 8.39 -5.06
N ASP A 160 -5.99 8.90 -5.71
CA ASP A 160 -5.28 8.16 -6.76
C ASP A 160 -4.08 7.48 -6.10
N TRP A 161 -4.17 6.17 -5.87
CA TRP A 161 -3.15 5.38 -5.16
C TRP A 161 -1.87 5.19 -5.96
N ARG A 162 -1.84 5.62 -7.23
CA ARG A 162 -0.60 5.75 -8.02
C ARG A 162 0.26 6.92 -7.55
N SER A 163 -0.34 7.89 -6.85
CA SER A 163 0.39 9.00 -6.25
C SER A 163 1.17 8.55 -5.01
N PRO A 164 2.37 9.12 -4.74
CA PRO A 164 3.09 8.83 -3.51
C PRO A 164 2.36 9.33 -2.25
N TYR A 165 1.54 10.37 -2.34
CA TYR A 165 0.96 11.01 -1.15
C TYR A 165 -0.03 10.11 -0.37
N PRO A 166 -1.00 9.41 -0.99
CA PRO A 166 -1.85 8.45 -0.26
C PRO A 166 -1.05 7.33 0.40
N ASN A 167 0.06 6.91 -0.23
CA ASN A 167 0.96 5.92 0.33
C ASN A 167 1.71 6.45 1.57
N ALA A 168 2.15 7.71 1.55
CA ALA A 168 2.73 8.35 2.73
C ALA A 168 1.72 8.49 3.87
N ILE A 169 0.48 8.89 3.56
CA ILE A 169 -0.64 8.94 4.52
C ILE A 169 -0.90 7.57 5.12
N TYR A 170 -0.87 6.50 4.32
CA TYR A 170 -1.07 5.13 4.77
C TYR A 170 -0.06 4.74 5.85
N TRP A 171 1.23 4.91 5.57
CA TRP A 171 2.29 4.53 6.51
C TRP A 171 2.28 5.39 7.76
N ALA A 172 2.07 6.71 7.64
CA ALA A 172 1.95 7.58 8.80
C ALA A 172 0.70 7.28 9.65
N SER A 173 -0.41 6.88 9.02
CA SER A 173 -1.62 6.49 9.74
C SER A 173 -1.40 5.20 10.54
N MET A 174 -0.71 4.21 9.96
CA MET A 174 -0.31 3.01 10.71
C MET A 174 0.65 3.33 11.86
N GLY A 175 1.57 4.28 11.66
CA GLY A 175 2.46 4.73 12.73
C GLY A 175 1.71 5.36 13.91
N LEU A 176 0.60 6.06 13.65
CA LEU A 176 -0.27 6.59 14.72
C LEU A 176 -0.95 5.47 15.51
N GLU A 177 -1.45 4.43 14.84
CA GLU A 177 -2.04 3.27 15.53
C GLU A 177 -1.00 2.54 16.40
N VAL A 178 0.21 2.36 15.88
CA VAL A 178 1.33 1.77 16.63
C VAL A 178 1.71 2.61 17.83
N LEU A 179 1.74 3.94 17.67
CA LEU A 179 2.00 4.88 18.76
C LEU A 179 0.91 4.82 19.83
N ASP A 180 -0.37 4.80 19.43
CA ASP A 180 -1.50 4.70 20.36
C ASP A 180 -1.46 3.39 21.16
N ALA A 181 -1.11 2.28 20.51
CA ALA A 181 -0.93 0.99 21.18
C ALA A 181 0.29 0.96 22.12
N LEU A 182 1.39 1.60 21.73
CA LEU A 182 2.58 1.75 22.57
C LEU A 182 2.28 2.61 23.81
N GLU A 183 1.63 3.75 23.62
CA GLU A 183 1.23 4.66 24.68
C GLU A 183 0.34 3.95 25.69
N ARG A 184 -0.72 3.27 25.22
CA ARG A 184 -1.62 2.49 26.08
C ARG A 184 -0.87 1.48 26.94
N ARG A 185 -0.07 0.59 26.32
CA ARG A 185 0.71 -0.42 27.06
C ARG A 185 1.66 0.20 28.09
N THR A 186 2.26 1.35 27.76
CA THR A 186 3.17 2.05 28.66
C THR A 186 2.42 2.48 29.92
N PHE A 187 1.27 3.14 29.75
CA PHE A 187 0.49 3.63 30.89
C PHE A 187 -0.22 2.51 31.65
N ASP A 188 -0.67 1.44 30.99
CA ASP A 188 -1.20 0.24 31.66
C ASP A 188 -0.14 -0.35 32.60
N THR A 189 1.13 -0.43 32.15
CA THR A 189 2.24 -0.91 32.98
C THR A 189 2.55 0.03 34.15
N VAL A 190 2.47 1.35 33.91
CA VAL A 190 2.70 2.35 34.95
C VAL A 190 1.67 2.22 36.07
N GLU A 191 0.40 2.04 35.70
CA GLU A 191 -0.70 1.83 36.63
C GLU A 191 -0.57 0.48 37.37
N GLU A 192 -0.37 -0.62 36.65
CA GLU A 192 -0.30 -1.98 37.21
C GLU A 192 0.78 -2.12 38.28
N PHE A 193 1.95 -1.51 38.04
CA PHE A 193 3.11 -1.61 38.92
C PHE A 193 3.32 -0.38 39.82
N ASN A 194 2.37 0.57 39.83
CA ASN A 194 2.45 1.83 40.57
C ASN A 194 3.80 2.56 40.36
N LEU A 195 4.24 2.63 39.10
CA LEU A 195 5.48 3.29 38.70
C LEU A 195 5.27 4.80 38.60
N PRO A 196 6.32 5.62 38.72
CA PRO A 196 6.24 7.02 38.35
C PRO A 196 5.92 7.16 36.85
N GLU A 197 5.10 8.14 36.49
CA GLU A 197 4.81 8.42 35.09
C GLU A 197 6.11 8.69 34.30
N PRO A 198 6.21 8.21 33.05
CA PRO A 198 7.39 8.43 32.21
C PRO A 198 7.64 9.92 32.03
N GLN A 199 8.74 10.41 32.60
CA GLN A 199 9.16 11.79 32.41
C GLN A 199 9.81 11.95 31.03
N LYS A 200 9.56 13.08 30.38
CA LYS A 200 10.25 13.47 29.14
C LYS A 200 11.77 13.35 29.38
N GLY A 201 12.48 12.62 28.53
CA GLY A 201 13.94 12.55 28.61
C GLY A 201 14.53 13.96 28.58
N ARG A 202 15.59 14.23 29.35
CA ARG A 202 16.31 15.52 29.42
C ARG A 202 17.01 15.91 28.10
N PHE A 203 16.30 15.94 27.00
CA PHE A 203 16.79 16.45 25.72
C PHE A 203 16.02 17.72 25.37
N ARG A 204 16.71 18.84 25.59
CA ARG A 204 16.41 20.23 25.22
C ARG A 204 15.44 20.97 26.14
N ASP A 205 16.03 21.85 26.94
CA ASP A 205 15.42 23.09 27.42
C ASP A 205 14.62 23.73 26.28
N GLY A 206 13.29 23.78 26.38
CA GLY A 206 12.45 24.53 25.43
C GLY A 206 11.14 23.89 24.96
N LEU A 207 10.78 22.68 25.37
CA LEU A 207 9.42 22.15 25.14
C LEU A 207 8.48 22.53 26.29
N PRO A 208 7.25 23.00 26.03
CA PRO A 208 6.27 23.35 27.07
C PRO A 208 5.98 22.19 28.06
N ASP A 209 5.74 22.55 29.32
CA ASP A 209 5.48 21.60 30.41
C ASP A 209 4.21 20.75 30.19
N ASP A 210 3.26 21.21 29.35
CA ASP A 210 1.95 20.58 29.11
C ASP A 210 1.94 19.50 28.00
N GLU A 211 3.03 19.31 27.24
CA GLU A 211 3.07 18.26 26.21
C GLU A 211 3.10 16.83 26.80
N LYS A 212 2.43 15.87 26.16
CA LYS A 212 2.44 14.45 26.57
C LYS A 212 3.72 13.72 26.17
N PHE A 213 4.06 12.62 26.86
CA PHE A 213 5.30 11.84 26.65
C PHE A 213 5.55 11.44 25.18
N TYR A 214 4.50 11.08 24.44
CA TYR A 214 4.57 10.65 23.03
C TYR A 214 4.20 11.76 22.02
N GLU A 215 3.98 13.00 22.46
CA GLU A 215 3.41 14.05 21.61
C GLU A 215 4.31 14.41 20.44
N TYR A 216 5.64 14.45 20.63
CA TYR A 216 6.59 14.73 19.54
C TYR A 216 6.46 13.74 18.38
N GLN A 217 6.37 12.43 18.69
CA GLN A 217 6.23 11.39 17.67
C GLN A 217 4.88 11.49 16.97
N ARG A 218 3.81 11.78 17.74
CA ARG A 218 2.46 12.01 17.23
C ARG A 218 2.41 13.18 16.26
N VAL A 219 3.02 14.31 16.63
CA VAL A 219 3.14 15.50 15.78
C VAL A 219 3.93 15.20 14.51
N SER A 220 5.01 14.43 14.61
CA SER A 220 5.83 14.05 13.45
C SER A 220 5.04 13.20 12.45
N LEU A 221 4.32 12.19 12.91
CA LEU A 221 3.42 11.37 12.08
C LEU A 221 2.30 12.20 11.44
N LYS A 222 1.63 13.05 12.24
CA LYS A 222 0.60 13.96 11.75
C LYS A 222 1.14 14.91 10.68
N ARG A 223 2.38 15.41 10.82
CA ARG A 223 3.01 16.29 9.84
C ARG A 223 3.15 15.62 8.47
N VAL A 224 3.50 14.32 8.43
CA VAL A 224 3.53 13.55 7.17
C VAL A 224 2.14 13.51 6.52
N ILE A 225 1.09 13.24 7.31
CA ILE A 225 -0.29 13.19 6.81
C ILE A 225 -0.72 14.56 6.27
N TYR A 226 -0.55 15.63 7.06
CA TYR A 226 -0.96 16.98 6.66
C TYR A 226 -0.17 17.49 5.45
N GLY A 227 1.14 17.29 5.41
CA GLY A 227 1.97 17.67 4.26
C GLY A 227 1.54 16.93 3.00
N SER A 228 1.31 15.62 3.10
CA SER A 228 0.82 14.81 1.97
C SER A 228 -0.55 15.27 1.45
N MET A 229 -1.46 15.63 2.35
CA MET A 229 -2.77 16.20 1.98
C MET A 229 -2.65 17.55 1.29
N GLN A 230 -1.79 18.44 1.79
CA GLN A 230 -1.54 19.74 1.17
C GLN A 230 -0.97 19.57 -0.26
N SER A 231 -0.03 18.65 -0.42
CA SER A 231 0.59 18.36 -1.73
C SER A 231 -0.37 17.69 -2.69
N LEU A 232 -1.31 16.86 -2.23
CA LEU A 232 -2.40 16.32 -3.05
C LEU A 232 -3.27 17.41 -3.66
N VAL A 233 -3.65 18.41 -2.86
CA VAL A 233 -4.47 19.54 -3.32
C VAL A 233 -3.69 20.42 -4.31
N THR A 234 -2.38 20.57 -4.09
CA THR A 234 -1.54 21.49 -4.88
C THR A 234 -1.12 20.90 -6.23
N HIS A 235 -0.81 19.60 -6.28
CA HIS A 235 -0.20 18.97 -7.45
C HIS A 235 -1.17 18.16 -8.33
N GLY A 236 -2.42 17.97 -7.91
CA GLY A 236 -3.42 17.25 -8.69
C GLY A 236 -3.18 15.72 -8.79
N ARG A 237 -3.85 15.08 -9.76
CA ARG A 237 -3.79 13.62 -9.99
C ARG A 237 -2.76 13.28 -11.06
N LEU A 238 -2.20 12.06 -11.01
CA LEU A 238 -1.33 11.57 -12.08
C LEU A 238 -2.18 11.12 -13.27
N LEU A 239 -1.82 11.57 -14.47
CA LEU A 239 -2.47 11.16 -15.71
C LEU A 239 -1.61 10.12 -16.43
N PHE A 240 -2.27 9.10 -16.99
CA PHE A 240 -1.61 8.06 -17.77
C PHE A 240 -2.24 8.02 -19.15
N ASP A 241 -1.41 7.84 -20.18
CA ASP A 241 -1.89 7.69 -21.55
C ASP A 241 -2.48 6.29 -21.80
N ALA A 242 -3.05 6.08 -22.99
CA ALA A 242 -3.63 4.79 -23.40
C ALA A 242 -2.60 3.63 -23.45
N LYS A 243 -1.30 3.94 -23.39
CA LYS A 243 -0.19 2.97 -23.34
C LYS A 243 0.31 2.73 -21.91
N ARG A 244 -0.41 3.22 -20.89
CA ARG A 244 -0.03 3.17 -19.47
C ARG A 244 1.29 3.92 -19.19
N GLN A 245 1.65 4.92 -19.98
CA GLN A 245 2.79 5.80 -19.70
C GLN A 245 2.32 7.03 -18.93
N ALA A 246 3.07 7.47 -17.92
CA ALA A 246 2.74 8.69 -17.19
C ALA A 246 2.86 9.90 -18.13
N ALA A 247 1.78 10.65 -18.28
CA ALA A 247 1.78 11.96 -18.91
C ALA A 247 2.12 13.00 -17.83
N ALA A 248 3.19 13.75 -18.05
CA ALA A 248 3.55 14.89 -17.21
C ALA A 248 2.59 16.07 -17.44
#